data_AF-A0A690LPT3-F1
#
_entry.id   AF-A0A690LPT3-F1
#
_cell.length_a   1.000
_cell.length_b   1.000
_cell.length_c   1.000
_cell.angle_alpha   90.00
_cell.angle_beta   90.00
_cell.angle_gamma   90.00
#
_symmetry.space_group_name_H-M   'P 1'
#
loop_
_entity.id
_entity.type
_entity.pdbx_description
1 polymer ?
#
loop_
_entity_poly.entity_id
_entity_poly.type
_entity_poly.pdbx_seq_one_letter_code
_entity_poly.pdbx_strand_id
1 'polypeptide(L)'
;VRYGVKRPDLVILDDLENDTNVRSKDQRDKLEDWVDEAVLNLGSADGSLDVLYIGTILHNDSVLARKLKLGFWNPKVFRSIEEFPQRLDLWDEYATLYRNTDFNTAHQFYLKNKALMDKGAKVLWEEAKSLEDLMKLRAENLKAFNKEQLN
;
A
#
# COMPACT_ATOMS: atom_id res chain seq x y z
N VAL A 1 34.21 10.77 6.68
CA VAL A 1 33.74 12.15 6.40
C VAL A 1 32.75 12.54 7.48
N ARG A 2 33.14 13.37 8.47
CA ARG A 2 32.21 14.07 9.36
C ARG A 2 32.07 15.48 8.78
N TYR A 3 31.03 15.72 7.99
CA TYR A 3 30.76 17.03 7.40
C TYR A 3 30.07 17.90 8.45
N GLY A 4 30.73 18.99 8.84
CA GLY A 4 30.33 19.88 9.92
C GLY A 4 29.06 20.70 9.65
N VAL A 5 28.48 21.16 10.76
CA VAL A 5 27.46 22.22 10.97
C VAL A 5 26.11 22.06 10.29
N LYS A 6 26.02 21.58 9.04
CA LYS A 6 24.75 21.40 8.33
C LYS A 6 24.23 19.99 8.52
N ARG A 7 23.20 19.88 9.35
CA ARG A 7 22.44 18.63 9.52
C ARG A 7 21.28 18.59 8.51
N PRO A 8 20.84 17.39 8.11
CA PRO A 8 19.64 17.24 7.29
C PRO A 8 18.42 17.88 7.96
N ASP A 9 17.58 18.50 7.15
CA ASP A 9 16.26 19.03 7.50
C ASP A 9 15.14 18.13 6.96
N LEU A 10 15.42 17.24 6.01
CA LEU A 10 14.48 16.26 5.47
C LEU A 10 15.14 14.88 5.29
N VAL A 11 14.42 13.83 5.73
CA VAL A 11 14.72 12.43 5.40
C VAL A 11 13.52 11.81 4.70
N ILE A 12 13.77 11.09 3.61
CA ILE A 12 12.78 10.27 2.92
C ILE A 12 13.20 8.80 3.05
N LEU A 13 12.34 8.00 3.68
CA LEU A 13 12.47 6.55 3.76
C LEU A 13 11.48 5.96 2.76
N ASP A 14 11.98 5.39 1.67
CA ASP A 14 11.17 4.80 0.60
C ASP A 14 11.37 3.27 0.59
N ASP A 15 10.28 2.52 0.73
CA ASP A 15 10.22 1.05 0.68
C ASP A 15 11.36 0.35 1.47
N LEU A 16 11.55 0.79 2.72
CA LEU A 16 12.60 0.29 3.60
C LEU A 16 12.46 -1.21 3.97
N GLU A 17 11.24 -1.74 3.90
CA GLU A 17 10.90 -3.13 4.25
C GLU A 17 10.67 -3.98 2.99
N ASN A 18 11.06 -5.26 3.04
CA ASN A 18 10.84 -6.24 1.97
C ASN A 18 10.37 -7.59 2.53
N ASP A 19 9.97 -8.51 1.65
CA ASP A 19 9.41 -9.81 2.02
C ASP A 19 10.34 -10.71 2.85
N THR A 20 11.65 -10.42 2.89
CA THR A 20 12.64 -11.20 3.64
C THR A 20 12.85 -10.62 5.03
N ASN A 21 13.17 -9.32 5.14
CA ASN A 21 13.47 -8.70 6.43
C ASN A 21 12.23 -8.60 7.32
N VAL A 22 11.03 -8.42 6.73
CA VAL A 22 9.79 -8.25 7.51
C VAL A 22 9.36 -9.54 8.21
N ARG A 23 9.86 -10.71 7.82
CA ARG A 23 9.44 -12.00 8.39
C ARG A 23 10.00 -12.24 9.80
N SER A 24 11.23 -11.79 10.06
CA SER A 24 11.88 -12.02 11.34
C SER A 24 11.62 -10.86 12.29
N LYS A 25 11.10 -11.15 13.49
CA LYS A 25 10.89 -10.13 14.52
C LYS A 25 12.19 -9.40 14.86
N ASP A 26 13.28 -10.15 15.03
CA ASP A 26 14.61 -9.59 15.32
C ASP A 26 15.08 -8.62 14.22
N GLN A 27 14.79 -8.90 12.95
CA GLN A 27 15.14 -7.99 11.86
C GLN A 27 14.29 -6.71 11.87
N ARG A 28 12.99 -6.84 12.18
CA ARG A 28 12.10 -5.67 12.33
C ARG A 28 12.53 -4.79 13.49
N ASP A 29 12.86 -5.40 14.63
CA ASP A 29 13.32 -4.68 15.81
C ASP A 29 14.65 -3.95 15.52
N LYS A 30 15.63 -4.62 14.91
CA LYS A 30 16.89 -3.98 14.51
C LYS A 30 16.72 -2.83 13.51
N LEU A 31 15.78 -2.97 12.58
CA LEU A 31 15.47 -1.92 11.63
C LEU A 31 14.81 -0.73 12.34
N GLU A 32 13.88 -0.99 13.26
CA GLU A 32 13.25 0.04 14.08
C GLU A 32 14.29 0.78 14.94
N ASP A 33 15.16 0.05 15.64
CA ASP A 33 16.25 0.62 16.43
C ASP A 33 17.15 1.51 15.55
N TRP A 34 17.49 1.07 14.34
CA TRP A 34 18.27 1.88 13.40
C TRP A 34 17.52 3.14 12.95
N VAL A 35 16.21 3.05 12.65
CA VAL A 35 15.40 4.22 12.31
C VAL A 35 15.38 5.20 13.50
N ASP A 36 15.07 4.72 14.69
CA ASP A 36 14.86 5.57 15.86
C ASP A 36 16.16 6.18 16.39
N GLU A 37 17.25 5.41 16.41
CA GLU A 37 18.53 5.85 16.97
C GLU A 37 19.38 6.59 15.93
N ALA A 38 19.47 6.09 14.70
CA ALA A 38 20.35 6.67 13.70
C ALA A 38 19.64 7.70 12.82
N VAL A 39 18.45 7.38 12.29
CA VAL A 39 17.78 8.23 11.29
C VAL A 39 17.10 9.43 11.93
N LEU A 40 16.26 9.22 12.94
CA LEU A 40 15.50 10.30 13.57
C LEU A 40 16.40 11.31 14.31
N ASN A 41 17.65 10.93 14.59
CA ASN A 41 18.66 11.80 15.22
C ASN A 41 19.65 12.45 14.22
N LEU A 42 19.44 12.30 12.89
CA LEU A 42 20.28 12.96 11.88
C LEU A 42 20.18 14.49 11.95
N GLY A 43 19.00 15.00 12.31
CA GLY A 43 18.65 16.41 12.28
C GLY A 43 19.28 17.25 13.39
N SER A 44 19.05 18.55 13.32
CA SER A 44 19.40 19.51 14.37
C SER A 44 18.67 19.19 15.69
N ALA A 45 19.31 19.52 16.81
CA ALA A 45 18.74 19.29 18.15
C ALA A 45 17.53 20.18 18.46
N ASP A 46 17.21 21.13 17.57
CA ASP A 46 16.03 21.99 17.63
C ASP A 46 14.75 21.29 17.14
N GLY A 47 14.86 20.05 16.65
CA GLY A 47 13.71 19.26 16.19
C GLY A 47 13.18 19.68 14.81
N SER A 48 13.96 20.42 14.02
CA SER A 48 13.53 20.89 12.70
C SER A 48 13.55 19.82 11.59
N LEU A 49 13.77 18.54 11.93
CA LEU A 49 13.87 17.47 10.95
C LEU A 49 12.47 16.97 10.56
N ASP A 50 12.16 17.08 9.28
CA ASP A 50 11.02 16.42 8.67
C ASP A 50 11.41 15.00 8.24
N VAL A 51 10.55 14.02 8.53
CA VAL A 51 10.74 12.64 8.09
C VAL A 51 9.50 12.15 7.36
N LEU A 52 9.71 11.76 6.11
CA LEU A 52 8.69 11.18 5.26
C LEU A 52 9.00 9.70 5.08
N TYR A 53 8.20 8.84 5.72
CA TYR A 53 8.30 7.39 5.55
C TYR A 53 7.17 6.90 4.65
N ILE A 54 7.52 6.48 3.45
CA ILE A 54 6.64 5.92 2.43
C ILE A 54 6.97 4.44 2.26
N GLY A 55 5.94 3.61 2.13
CA GLY A 55 6.10 2.24 1.69
C GLY A 55 4.83 1.42 1.83
N THR A 56 4.95 0.14 1.51
CA THR A 56 3.84 -0.81 1.60
C THR A 56 3.85 -1.54 2.94
N ILE A 57 2.68 -1.71 3.58
CA ILE A 57 2.57 -2.50 4.80
C ILE A 57 2.68 -3.99 4.46
N LEU A 58 3.85 -4.57 4.70
CA LEU A 58 4.12 -5.99 4.42
C LEU A 58 3.75 -6.92 5.60
N HIS A 59 3.58 -6.37 6.80
CA HIS A 59 3.24 -7.12 8.01
C HIS A 59 2.54 -6.21 9.04
N ASN A 60 1.63 -6.77 9.86
CA ASN A 60 0.92 -6.00 10.91
C ASN A 60 1.83 -5.43 12.02
N ASP A 61 3.05 -5.94 12.07
CA ASP A 61 4.13 -5.58 13.00
C ASP A 61 5.38 -5.08 12.24
N SER A 62 5.23 -4.68 10.97
CA SER A 62 6.28 -4.01 10.21
C SER A 62 6.67 -2.69 10.89
N VAL A 63 7.88 -2.19 10.66
CA VAL A 63 8.33 -0.91 11.23
C VAL A 63 7.39 0.22 10.82
N LEU A 64 7.01 0.28 9.54
CA LEU A 64 6.01 1.25 9.06
C LEU A 64 4.68 1.10 9.81
N ALA A 65 4.17 -0.13 9.97
CA ALA A 65 2.93 -0.40 10.71
C ALA A 65 3.01 -0.01 12.20
N ARG A 66 4.19 -0.10 12.82
CA ARG A 66 4.43 0.39 14.18
C ARG A 66 4.40 1.92 14.20
N LYS A 67 5.10 2.60 13.28
CA LYS A 67 5.13 4.08 13.21
C LYS A 67 3.76 4.69 12.97
N LEU A 68 2.93 4.07 12.11
CA LEU A 68 1.54 4.53 11.86
C LEU A 68 0.65 4.59 13.12
N LYS A 69 0.97 3.83 14.18
CA LYS A 69 0.21 3.78 15.44
C LYS A 69 0.68 4.83 16.47
N LEU A 70 1.80 5.48 16.24
CA LEU A 70 2.40 6.43 17.17
C LEU A 70 1.78 7.82 16.96
N GLY A 71 1.22 8.41 18.01
CA GLY A 71 0.46 9.66 17.91
C GLY A 71 1.27 10.91 17.53
N PHE A 72 2.61 10.82 17.51
CA PHE A 72 3.49 11.90 17.07
C PHE A 72 3.86 11.79 15.57
N TRP A 73 3.52 10.69 14.91
CA TRP A 73 3.55 10.61 13.45
C TRP A 73 2.22 11.13 12.88
N ASN A 74 2.25 11.61 11.63
CA ASN A 74 1.05 12.00 10.88
C ASN A 74 0.73 10.93 9.82
N PRO A 75 0.06 9.83 10.19
CA PRO A 75 -0.17 8.71 9.28
C PRO A 75 -1.17 9.07 8.18
N LYS A 76 -0.89 8.60 6.96
CA LYS A 76 -1.83 8.52 5.84
C LYS A 76 -1.74 7.13 5.22
N VAL A 77 -2.89 6.49 5.04
CA VAL A 77 -3.01 5.16 4.43
C VAL A 77 -3.85 5.29 3.18
N PHE A 78 -3.38 4.70 2.09
CA PHE A 78 -3.99 4.79 0.77
C PHE A 78 -4.31 3.39 0.28
N ARG A 79 -5.51 3.21 -0.26
CA ARG A 79 -5.95 1.94 -0.86
C ARG A 79 -6.39 2.22 -2.27
N SER A 80 -6.04 1.37 -3.23
CA SER A 80 -6.43 1.54 -4.63
C SER A 80 -7.95 1.53 -4.80
N ILE A 81 -8.66 0.72 -3.99
CA ILE A 81 -10.12 0.77 -3.83
C ILE A 81 -10.44 1.27 -2.43
N GLU A 82 -10.98 2.48 -2.33
CA GLU A 82 -11.40 3.08 -1.06
C GLU A 82 -12.74 2.48 -0.60
N GLU A 83 -13.66 2.30 -1.54
CA GLU A 83 -14.95 1.65 -1.34
C GLU A 83 -15.19 0.63 -2.46
N PHE A 84 -15.46 -0.62 -2.08
CA PHE A 84 -15.80 -1.66 -3.06
C PHE A 84 -17.19 -1.43 -3.65
N PRO A 85 -17.43 -1.86 -4.90
CA PRO A 85 -18.75 -1.80 -5.52
C PRO A 85 -19.77 -2.63 -4.74
N GLN A 86 -21.03 -2.22 -4.83
CA GLN A 86 -22.15 -2.85 -4.10
C GLN A 86 -22.42 -4.30 -4.53
N ARG A 87 -22.12 -4.65 -5.79
CA ARG A 87 -22.40 -5.96 -6.39
C ARG A 87 -21.13 -6.77 -6.61
N LEU A 88 -20.46 -7.12 -5.52
CA LEU A 88 -19.27 -7.99 -5.56
C LEU A 88 -19.56 -9.39 -6.09
N ASP A 89 -20.80 -9.86 -5.98
CA ASP A 89 -21.27 -11.12 -6.59
C ASP A 89 -21.08 -11.13 -8.12
N LEU A 90 -21.37 -10.01 -8.79
CA LEU A 90 -21.11 -9.87 -10.23
C LEU A 90 -19.60 -9.88 -10.55
N TRP A 91 -18.79 -9.34 -9.64
CA TRP A 91 -17.34 -9.38 -9.80
C TRP A 91 -16.74 -10.77 -9.52
N ASP A 92 -17.37 -11.58 -8.69
CA ASP A 92 -16.98 -12.98 -8.49
C ASP A 92 -17.39 -13.85 -9.70
N GLU A 93 -18.51 -13.54 -10.36
CA GLU A 93 -18.86 -14.11 -11.68
C GLU A 93 -17.86 -13.70 -12.76
N TYR A 94 -17.51 -12.40 -12.84
CA TYR A 94 -16.46 -11.90 -13.72
C TYR A 94 -15.14 -12.64 -13.50
N ALA A 95 -14.72 -12.82 -12.25
CA ALA A 95 -13.49 -13.52 -11.92
C ALA A 95 -13.53 -15.00 -12.34
N THR A 96 -14.68 -15.65 -12.22
CA THR A 96 -14.92 -17.01 -12.73
C THR A 96 -14.75 -17.08 -14.25
N LEU A 97 -15.38 -16.17 -14.99
CA LEU A 97 -15.27 -16.09 -16.46
C LEU A 97 -13.83 -15.82 -16.90
N TYR A 98 -13.16 -14.89 -16.22
CA TYR A 98 -11.78 -14.51 -16.53
C TYR A 98 -10.80 -15.68 -16.35
N ARG A 99 -10.93 -16.44 -15.25
CA ARG A 99 -10.05 -17.58 -14.97
C ARG A 99 -10.31 -18.80 -15.84
N ASN A 100 -11.58 -19.06 -16.17
CA ASN A 100 -11.97 -20.31 -16.83
C ASN A 100 -12.09 -20.19 -18.35
N THR A 101 -12.18 -18.98 -18.89
CA THR A 101 -12.39 -18.75 -20.32
C THR A 101 -11.31 -17.84 -20.87
N ASP A 102 -11.52 -16.52 -20.85
CA ASP A 102 -10.56 -15.52 -21.34
C ASP A 102 -10.96 -14.10 -20.89
N PHE A 103 -10.07 -13.14 -21.13
CA PHE A 103 -10.30 -11.73 -20.85
C PHE A 103 -11.49 -11.13 -21.58
N ASN A 104 -11.64 -11.40 -22.88
CA ASN A 104 -12.66 -10.77 -23.71
C ASN A 104 -14.07 -11.20 -23.27
N THR A 105 -14.26 -12.47 -22.92
CA THR A 105 -15.53 -12.98 -22.39
C THR A 105 -15.91 -12.27 -21.08
N ALA A 106 -14.98 -12.15 -20.14
CA ALA A 106 -15.20 -11.43 -18.89
C ALA A 106 -15.45 -9.93 -19.13
N HIS A 107 -14.69 -9.31 -20.03
CA HIS A 107 -14.84 -7.90 -20.39
C HIS A 107 -16.22 -7.59 -21.00
N GLN A 108 -16.73 -8.44 -21.89
CA GLN A 108 -18.08 -8.28 -22.44
C GLN A 108 -19.17 -8.42 -21.36
N PHE A 109 -18.99 -9.32 -20.40
CA PHE A 109 -19.87 -9.42 -19.24
C PHE A 109 -19.84 -8.14 -18.40
N TYR A 110 -18.65 -7.57 -18.17
CA TYR A 110 -18.50 -6.29 -17.48
C TYR A 110 -19.18 -5.15 -18.23
N LEU A 111 -18.93 -4.98 -19.54
CA LEU A 111 -19.56 -3.93 -20.34
C LEU A 111 -21.09 -4.00 -20.30
N LYS A 112 -21.66 -5.22 -20.37
CA LYS A 112 -23.11 -5.44 -20.28
C LYS A 112 -23.69 -5.03 -18.92
N ASN A 113 -22.93 -5.17 -17.85
CA ASN A 113 -23.37 -4.94 -16.47
C ASN A 113 -22.72 -3.72 -15.81
N LYS A 114 -22.00 -2.89 -16.57
CA LYS A 114 -21.08 -1.85 -16.07
C LYS A 114 -21.71 -0.95 -15.01
N ALA A 115 -22.92 -0.45 -15.28
CA ALA A 115 -23.63 0.43 -14.36
C ALA A 115 -23.92 -0.21 -12.99
N LEU A 116 -24.14 -1.53 -12.94
CA LEU A 116 -24.35 -2.27 -11.69
C LEU A 116 -23.03 -2.66 -11.03
N MET A 117 -22.03 -3.04 -11.82
CA MET A 117 -20.71 -3.47 -11.35
C MET A 117 -19.88 -2.33 -10.78
N ASP A 118 -20.04 -1.10 -11.30
CA ASP A 118 -19.32 0.08 -10.81
C ASP A 118 -20.03 0.76 -9.64
N LYS A 119 -21.30 0.39 -9.39
CA LYS A 119 -22.16 1.13 -8.49
C LYS A 119 -21.58 1.16 -7.07
N GLY A 120 -21.28 2.36 -6.59
CA GLY A 120 -20.77 2.61 -5.24
C GLY A 120 -19.28 2.34 -5.07
N ALA A 121 -18.55 1.96 -6.12
CA ALA A 121 -17.10 1.89 -6.05
C ALA A 121 -16.49 3.29 -5.94
N LYS A 122 -15.41 3.41 -5.17
CA LYS A 122 -14.52 4.58 -5.16
C LYS A 122 -13.08 4.10 -5.30
N VAL A 123 -12.43 4.52 -6.37
CA VAL A 123 -11.05 4.17 -6.69
C VAL A 123 -10.18 5.41 -6.50
N LEU A 124 -9.04 5.25 -5.83
CA LEU A 124 -8.18 6.37 -5.44
C LEU A 124 -7.57 7.11 -6.65
N TRP A 125 -7.22 6.38 -7.70
CA TRP A 125 -6.56 6.93 -8.90
C TRP A 125 -7.09 6.28 -10.18
N GLU A 126 -8.32 6.63 -10.54
CA GLU A 126 -9.05 6.07 -11.69
C GLU A 126 -8.34 6.28 -13.02
N GLU A 127 -7.62 7.40 -13.18
CA GLU A 127 -6.89 7.72 -14.42
C GLU A 127 -5.68 6.82 -14.65
N ALA A 128 -5.06 6.30 -13.58
CA ALA A 128 -3.93 5.39 -13.69
C ALA A 128 -4.37 3.92 -13.79
N LYS A 129 -5.42 3.53 -13.04
CA LYS A 129 -5.92 2.16 -13.06
C LYS A 129 -7.43 2.15 -12.84
N SER A 130 -8.15 1.61 -13.81
CA SER A 130 -9.61 1.51 -13.73
C SER A 130 -10.06 0.49 -12.68
N LEU A 131 -11.33 0.55 -12.28
CA LEU A 131 -11.93 -0.47 -11.43
C LEU A 131 -11.82 -1.87 -12.04
N GLU A 132 -12.05 -2.01 -13.35
CA GLU A 132 -11.92 -3.31 -14.02
C GLU A 132 -10.49 -3.84 -13.94
N ASP A 133 -9.47 -3.00 -14.14
CA ASP A 133 -8.06 -3.40 -14.00
C ASP A 133 -7.73 -3.86 -12.58
N LEU A 134 -8.23 -3.17 -11.56
CA LEU A 134 -8.08 -3.58 -10.16
C LEU A 134 -8.79 -4.91 -9.89
N MET A 135 -10.00 -5.09 -10.41
CA MET A 135 -10.76 -6.32 -10.21
C MET A 135 -10.21 -7.50 -11.01
N LYS A 136 -9.52 -7.26 -12.13
CA LYS A 136 -8.70 -8.26 -12.83
C LYS A 136 -7.55 -8.73 -11.94
N LEU A 137 -6.79 -7.81 -11.36
CA LEU A 137 -5.70 -8.17 -10.43
C LEU A 137 -6.24 -8.97 -9.23
N ARG A 138 -7.41 -8.59 -8.69
CA ARG A 138 -8.12 -9.37 -7.66
C ARG A 138 -8.48 -10.77 -8.15
N ALA A 139 -8.93 -10.91 -9.40
CA ALA A 139 -9.22 -12.20 -10.01
C ALA A 139 -7.95 -13.05 -10.23
N GLU A 140 -6.84 -12.46 -10.65
CA GLU A 140 -5.57 -13.18 -10.85
C GLU A 140 -5.02 -13.74 -9.55
N ASN A 141 -4.96 -12.91 -8.51
CA ASN A 141 -4.41 -13.32 -7.22
C ASN A 141 -4.97 -12.46 -6.09
N LEU A 142 -6.01 -12.98 -5.42
CA LEU A 142 -6.66 -12.29 -4.30
C LEU A 142 -5.68 -11.95 -3.16
N LYS A 143 -4.72 -12.83 -2.87
CA LYS A 143 -3.75 -12.62 -1.80
C LYS A 143 -2.80 -11.47 -2.13
N ALA A 144 -2.27 -11.45 -3.35
CA ALA A 144 -1.41 -10.36 -3.81
C ALA A 144 -2.18 -9.05 -3.92
N PHE A 145 -3.41 -9.08 -4.45
CA PHE A 145 -4.28 -7.91 -4.53
C PHE A 145 -4.52 -7.26 -3.17
N ASN A 146 -4.89 -8.06 -2.16
CA ASN A 146 -5.09 -7.53 -0.81
C ASN A 146 -3.81 -6.93 -0.24
N LYS A 147 -2.64 -7.54 -0.51
CA LYS A 147 -1.35 -7.06 0.00
C LYS A 147 -0.89 -5.77 -0.67
N GLU A 148 -1.02 -5.68 -1.99
CA GLU A 148 -0.39 -4.62 -2.79
C GLU A 148 -1.35 -3.46 -3.09
N GLN A 149 -2.67 -3.66 -3.01
CA GLN A 149 -3.66 -2.65 -3.40
C GLN A 149 -4.56 -2.19 -2.24
N LEU A 150 -4.62 -2.92 -1.12
CA LEU A 150 -5.57 -2.62 -0.02
C LEU A 150 -4.92 -2.39 1.36
N ASN A 151 -3.61 -2.56 1.50
CA ASN A 151 -2.89 -2.43 2.77
C ASN A 151 -2.35 -1.02 3.00
#